data_AF-A0A9E5HXG5-F1
#
_entry.id   AF-A0A9E5HXG5-F1
#
_cell.length_a   1.000
_cell.length_b   1.000
_cell.length_c   1.000
_cell.angle_alpha   90.00
_cell.angle_beta   90.00
_cell.angle_gamma   90.00
#
_symmetry.space_group_name_H-M   'P 1'
#
loop_
_entity.id
_entity.type
_entity.pdbx_description
1 polymer ?
#
loop_
_entity_poly.entity_id
_entity_poly.type
_entity_poly.pdbx_seq_one_letter_code
_entity_poly.pdbx_strand_id
1 'polypeptide(L)' 'MAYIDSLTAREILDSRGNPTVEVEVTLSDG' A
#
# COMPACT_ATOMS: atom_id res chain seq x y z
N MET A 1 2.62 4.00 -20.64
CA MET A 1 1.31 4.00 -19.96
C MET A 1 1.51 3.11 -18.76
N ALA A 2 1.36 3.64 -17.55
CA ALA A 2 1.70 2.91 -16.34
C ALA A 2 0.53 1.99 -15.96
N TYR A 3 0.80 0.70 -15.79
CA TYR A 3 -0.16 -0.29 -15.33
C TYR A 3 0.23 -0.76 -13.93
N ILE A 4 -0.77 -1.13 -13.13
CA ILE A 4 -0.50 -1.74 -11.82
C ILE A 4 0.01 -3.16 -12.08
N ASP A 5 1.15 -3.51 -11.47
CA ASP A 5 1.74 -4.84 -11.53
C ASP A 5 1.41 -5.65 -10.27
N SER A 6 1.60 -5.05 -9.10
CA SER A 6 1.26 -5.70 -7.82
C SER A 6 0.85 -4.71 -6.73
N LEU A 7 0.18 -5.26 -5.72
CA LEU A 7 -0.30 -4.57 -4.52
C LEU A 7 0.04 -5.42 -3.30
N THR A 8 0.70 -4.83 -2.30
CA THR A 8 0.92 -5.46 -0.98
C THR A 8 0.29 -4.58 0.09
N ALA A 9 -0.47 -5.18 1.01
CA ALA A 9 -1.13 -4.45 2.07
C ALA A 9 -0.79 -5.03 3.45
N ARG A 10 -0.72 -4.15 4.45
CA ARG A 10 -0.54 -4.53 5.85
C ARG A 10 -1.30 -3.60 6.78
N GLU A 11 -1.61 -4.10 7.97
CA GLU A 11 -2.14 -3.30 9.06
C GLU A 11 -1.01 -2.50 9.74
N ILE A 12 -1.28 -1.24 10.06
CA ILE A 12 -0.43 -0.35 10.84
C ILE A 12 -1.28 0.41 11.85
N LEU A 13 -0.65 1.09 12.82
CA LEU A 13 -1.34 1.97 13.76
C LEU A 13 -1.19 3.44 13.34
N ASP A 14 -2.27 4.20 13.38
CA ASP A 14 -2.26 5.65 13.21
C ASP A 14 -1.66 6.38 14.44
N SER A 15 -1.57 7.71 14.40
CA SER A 15 -1.02 8.51 15.50
C SER A 15 -1.85 8.48 16.80
N ARG A 16 -3.08 7.96 16.75
CA ARG A 16 -3.99 7.79 17.90
C ARG A 16 -4.00 6.34 18.39
N GLY A 17 -3.26 5.44 17.74
CA GLY A 17 -3.20 4.02 18.05
C GLY A 17 -4.33 3.18 17.45
N ASN A 18 -5.11 3.72 16.50
CA ASN A 18 -6.15 2.94 15.83
C ASN A 18 -5.55 2.14 14.67
N PRO A 19 -6.01 0.89 14.45
CA PRO A 19 -5.62 0.14 13.27
C PRO A 19 -6.09 0.81 11.97
N THR A 20 -5.20 0.89 10.99
CA THR A 20 -5.46 1.33 9.62
C THR A 20 -4.65 0.48 8.62
N VAL A 21 -4.92 0.63 7.33
CA VAL A 21 -4.27 -0.14 6.26
C VAL A 21 -3.25 0.73 5.53
N GLU A 22 -2.05 0.18 5.35
CA GLU A 22 -1.03 0.70 4.45
C GLU A 22 -0.95 -0.20 3.21
N VAL A 23 -0.81 0.42 2.03
CA VAL A 23 -0.72 -0.30 0.75
C VAL A 23 0.50 0.20 -0.02
N GLU A 24 1.33 -0.75 -0.45
CA GLU A 24 2.41 -0.55 -1.40
C GLU A 24 1.93 -0.95 -2.80
N VAL A 25 2.21 -0.11 -3.79
CA VAL A 25 1.83 -0.31 -5.20
C VAL A 25 3.09 -0.37 -6.04
N THR A 26 3.23 -1.43 -6.83
CA THR A 26 4.27 -1.52 -7.87
C THR A 26 3.63 -1.37 -9.23
N LEU A 27 4.22 -0.50 -10.08
CA LEU A 27 3.79 -0.31 -11.44
C LEU A 27 4.65 -1.15 -12.39
N SER A 28 4.06 -1.54 -13.53
CA SER A 28 4.72 -2.37 -14.54
C SER A 28 5.96 -1.73 -15.16
N ASP A 29 6.10 -0.41 -15.04
CA ASP A 29 7.21 0.39 -15.53
C ASP A 29 8.26 0.75 -14.46
N GLY A 30 8.11 0.24 -13.23
CA GLY A 30 9.08 0.40 -12.13
C GLY A 30 8.80 1.62 -11.28
#